data_AF-A0A5B0SDY8-F1
#
_entry.id   AF-A0A5B0SDY8-F1
#
_cell.length_a   1.000
_cell.length_b   1.000
_cell.length_c   1.000
_cell.angle_alpha   90.00
_cell.angle_beta   90.00
_cell.angle_gamma   90.00
#
_symmetry.space_group_name_H-M   'P 1'
#
loop_
_entity.id
_entity.type
_entity.pdbx_description
1 polymer ?
#
loop_
_entity_poly.entity_id
_entity_poly.type
_entity_poly.pdbx_seq_one_letter_code
_entity_poly.pdbx_strand_id
1 'polypeptide(L)'
;MDPIEVLSQPIKFQGGSKAPNRTLKSAMTERLCTFDKLDLNARGKPTPEYLELYRVWSEGKIGIIILGNIPVHREYLEAEGNPIIDKDSSCMFSSLSSKT
;
A
#
# COMPACT_ATOMS: atom_id res chain seq x y z
N MET A 1 12.41 -3.57 31.09
CA MET A 1 12.19 -4.17 29.76
C MET A 1 12.76 -3.20 28.75
N ASP A 2 13.60 -3.67 27.83
CA ASP A 2 14.11 -2.83 26.76
C ASP A 2 12.98 -2.55 25.75
N PRO A 3 12.62 -1.28 25.48
CA PRO A 3 11.59 -0.95 24.50
C PRO A 3 11.85 -1.55 23.12
N ILE A 4 13.11 -1.67 22.72
CA ILE A 4 13.50 -2.24 21.42
C ILE A 4 13.16 -3.73 21.37
N GLU A 5 13.45 -4.47 22.45
CA GLU A 5 13.11 -5.88 22.58
C GLU A 5 11.60 -6.10 22.46
N VAL A 6 10.79 -5.26 23.12
CA VAL A 6 9.32 -5.34 23.07
C VAL A 6 8.79 -5.09 21.66
N LEU A 7 9.31 -4.08 20.97
CA LEU A 7 8.89 -3.73 19.61
C LEU A 7 9.33 -4.78 18.57
N SER A 8 10.44 -5.47 18.81
CA SER A 8 10.97 -6.50 17.91
C SER A 8 10.21 -7.82 17.95
N GLN A 9 9.32 -8.02 18.94
CA GLN A 9 8.54 -9.25 19.05
C GLN A 9 7.48 -9.36 17.95
N PRO A 10 7.25 -10.56 17.39
CA PRO A 10 6.20 -10.76 16.40
C PRO A 10 4.80 -10.63 17.01
N ILE A 11 3.82 -10.33 16.15
CA ILE A 11 2.39 -10.32 16.51
C ILE A 11 1.62 -11.29 15.61
N LYS A 12 0.78 -12.14 16.22
CA LYS A 12 -0.13 -13.04 15.52
C LYS A 12 -1.51 -12.42 15.49
N PHE A 13 -2.12 -12.34 14.31
CA PHE A 13 -3.48 -11.84 14.15
C PHE A 13 -4.49 -12.98 14.28
N GLN A 14 -5.73 -12.65 14.63
CA GLN A 14 -6.83 -13.62 14.75
C GLN A 14 -7.09 -14.37 13.41
N GLY A 15 -6.80 -13.72 12.27
CA GLY A 15 -6.91 -14.32 10.94
C GLY A 15 -5.75 -15.24 10.53
N GLY A 16 -4.81 -15.56 11.44
CA GLY A 16 -3.71 -16.49 11.18
C GLY A 16 -2.44 -15.86 10.59
N SER A 17 -2.53 -14.67 9.99
CA SER A 17 -1.35 -13.91 9.56
C SER A 17 -0.46 -13.51 10.74
N LYS A 18 0.83 -13.31 10.47
CA LYS A 18 1.83 -12.92 11.46
C LYS A 18 2.68 -11.76 10.94
N ALA A 19 2.80 -10.69 11.70
CA ALA A 19 3.78 -9.64 11.42
C ALA A 19 5.09 -9.92 12.19
N PRO A 20 6.26 -9.65 11.56
CA PRO A 20 7.56 -9.99 12.13
C PRO A 20 7.96 -9.14 13.35
N ASN A 21 7.38 -7.95 13.51
CA ASN A 21 7.60 -7.05 14.64
C ASN A 21 6.37 -6.13 14.82
N ARG A 22 6.40 -5.26 15.84
CA ARG A 22 5.29 -4.37 16.23
C ARG A 22 5.38 -2.97 15.63
N THR A 23 6.20 -2.78 14.60
CA THR A 23 6.26 -1.51 13.87
C THR A 23 5.20 -1.48 12.78
N LEU A 24 4.69 -0.28 12.51
CA LEU A 24 3.62 -0.06 11.57
C LEU A 24 3.89 1.20 10.77
N LYS A 25 3.86 1.09 9.44
CA LYS A 25 3.73 2.25 8.56
C LYS A 25 2.25 2.56 8.41
N SER A 26 1.86 3.76 8.84
CA SER A 26 0.47 4.24 8.77
C SER A 26 0.04 4.47 7.32
N ALA A 27 -1.27 4.59 7.08
CA ALA A 27 -1.81 5.00 5.79
C ALA A 27 -1.22 6.36 5.39
N MET A 28 -0.80 6.49 4.13
CA MET A 28 -0.26 7.72 3.55
C MET A 28 -0.82 7.91 2.15
N THR A 29 -0.96 9.16 1.70
CA THR A 29 -1.30 9.46 0.31
C THR A 29 0.00 9.67 -0.47
N GLU A 30 0.44 8.66 -1.21
CA GLU A 30 1.75 8.68 -1.87
C GLU A 30 1.81 9.60 -3.10
N ARG A 31 0.67 9.86 -3.77
CA ARG A 31 0.54 10.71 -4.98
C ARG A 31 1.47 10.30 -6.15
N LEU A 32 1.79 9.02 -6.25
CA LEU A 32 2.69 8.49 -7.29
C LEU A 32 1.95 7.77 -8.43
N CYS A 33 0.63 7.61 -8.36
CA CYS A 33 -0.10 6.97 -9.47
C CYS A 33 -0.40 7.96 -10.60
N THR A 34 -0.75 7.42 -11.77
CA THR A 34 -1.12 8.25 -12.93
C THR A 34 -2.33 9.15 -12.61
N PHE A 35 -2.38 10.32 -13.24
CA PHE A 35 -3.51 11.24 -13.13
C PHE A 35 -3.71 11.97 -14.45
N ASP A 36 -4.97 12.12 -14.85
CA ASP A 36 -5.37 12.93 -16.00
C ASP A 36 -6.63 13.72 -15.64
N LYS A 37 -6.72 15.00 -16.06
CA LYS A 37 -7.85 15.86 -15.70
C LYS A 37 -9.14 15.49 -16.45
N LEU A 38 -9.04 14.93 -17.65
CA LEU A 38 -10.15 14.66 -18.55
C LEU A 38 -10.40 13.16 -18.71
N ASP A 39 -9.35 12.36 -18.93
CA ASP A 39 -9.47 10.92 -19.08
C ASP A 39 -9.47 10.23 -17.71
N LEU A 40 -10.67 9.94 -17.21
CA LEU A 40 -10.84 9.21 -15.95
C LEU A 40 -10.16 7.83 -15.98
N ASN A 41 -10.12 7.16 -17.14
CA ASN A 41 -9.52 5.83 -17.28
C ASN A 41 -7.99 5.85 -17.24
N ALA A 42 -7.38 7.03 -17.38
CA ALA A 42 -5.94 7.22 -17.21
C ALA A 42 -5.54 7.47 -15.75
N ARG A 43 -6.49 7.59 -14.82
CA ARG A 43 -6.20 7.84 -13.40
C ARG A 43 -5.89 6.58 -12.61
N GLY A 44 -5.07 6.74 -11.57
CA GLY A 44 -4.87 5.78 -10.50
C GLY A 44 -4.14 4.50 -10.86
N LYS A 45 -3.47 4.46 -12.02
CA LYS A 45 -2.62 3.32 -12.40
C LYS A 45 -1.30 3.42 -11.64
N PRO A 46 -0.84 2.33 -11.00
CA PRO A 46 0.48 2.29 -10.37
C PRO A 46 1.58 2.62 -11.37
N THR A 47 2.48 3.54 -11.00
CA THR A 47 3.72 3.79 -11.76
C THR A 47 4.86 2.92 -11.21
N PRO A 48 5.98 2.80 -11.93
CA PRO A 48 7.16 2.11 -11.40
C PRO A 48 7.63 2.65 -10.05
N GLU A 49 7.54 3.96 -9.82
CA GLU A 49 7.93 4.61 -8.56
C GLU A 49 7.01 4.20 -7.40
N TYR A 50 5.71 4.07 -7.66
CA TYR A 50 4.76 3.56 -6.65
C TYR A 50 5.11 2.12 -6.25
N LEU A 51 5.43 1.26 -7.22
CA LEU A 51 5.83 -0.12 -6.95
C LEU A 51 7.15 -0.20 -6.19
N GLU A 52 8.14 0.62 -6.59
CA GLU A 52 9.43 0.69 -5.95
C GLU A 52 9.34 1.16 -4.49
N LEU A 53 8.49 2.14 -4.20
CA LEU A 53 8.25 2.62 -2.85
C LEU A 53 7.78 1.48 -1.92
N TYR A 54 6.79 0.71 -2.35
CA TYR A 54 6.29 -0.42 -1.56
C TYR A 54 7.30 -1.57 -1.48
N ARG A 55 8.13 -1.79 -2.51
CA ARG A 55 9.26 -2.73 -2.46
C ARG A 55 10.26 -2.32 -1.38
N VAL A 56 10.71 -1.07 -1.38
CA VAL A 56 11.67 -0.55 -0.40
C VAL A 56 11.12 -0.62 1.03
N TRP A 57 9.85 -0.25 1.24
CA TRP A 57 9.23 -0.40 2.56
C TRP A 57 9.14 -1.86 3.02
N SER A 58 8.87 -2.79 2.11
CA SER A 58 8.85 -4.23 2.43
C SER A 58 10.23 -4.75 2.85
N GLU A 59 11.30 -4.26 2.23
CA GLU A 59 12.69 -4.63 2.54
C GLU A 59 13.18 -4.02 3.86
N GLY A 60 12.59 -2.90 4.28
CA GLY A 60 12.86 -2.25 5.56
C GLY A 60 12.43 -3.05 6.80
N LYS A 61 11.87 -4.27 6.64
CA LYS A 61 11.37 -5.13 7.71
C LYS A 61 10.31 -4.44 8.59
N ILE A 62 9.49 -3.58 8.01
CA ILE A 62 8.34 -2.99 8.71
C ILE A 62 7.34 -4.10 9.00
N GLY A 63 6.85 -4.18 10.24
CA GLY A 63 5.96 -5.26 10.66
C GLY A 63 4.65 -5.28 9.88
N ILE A 64 4.04 -4.11 9.73
CA ILE A 64 2.75 -3.92 9.07
C ILE A 64 2.84 -2.67 8.19
N ILE A 65 2.41 -2.79 6.93
CA ILE A 65 2.30 -1.65 6.01
C ILE A 65 0.82 -1.45 5.69
N ILE A 66 0.28 -0.30 6.09
CA ILE A 66 -1.07 0.12 5.70
C ILE A 66 -0.97 0.99 4.45
N LEU A 67 -1.69 0.60 3.41
CA LEU A 67 -1.82 1.39 2.18
C LEU A 67 -2.53 2.72 2.46
N GLY A 68 -2.31 3.70 1.60
CA GLY A 68 -3.14 4.91 1.56
C GLY A 68 -4.62 4.62 1.33
N ASN A 69 -5.43 5.67 1.43
CA ASN A 69 -6.81 5.59 0.94
C ASN A 69 -6.79 5.21 -0.54
N ILE A 70 -7.53 4.16 -0.91
CA ILE A 70 -7.67 3.69 -2.28
C ILE A 70 -9.11 3.96 -2.70
N PRO A 71 -9.38 5.03 -3.47
CA PRO A 71 -10.70 5.29 -3.99
C PRO A 71 -11.21 4.14 -4.86
N VAL A 72 -12.50 3.84 -4.75
CA VAL A 72 -13.21 2.87 -5.59
C VAL A 72 -13.96 3.52 -6.76
N HIS A 73 -13.80 4.83 -6.92
CA HIS A 73 -14.42 5.64 -7.97
C HIS A 73 -13.43 6.67 -8.51
N ARG A 74 -13.36 6.82 -9.83
CA ARG A 74 -12.37 7.70 -10.51
C ARG A 74 -12.65 9.20 -10.35
N GLU A 75 -13.86 9.55 -9.91
CA GLU A 75 -14.31 10.95 -9.75
C GLU A 75 -14.12 11.48 -8.33
N TYR A 76 -14.19 10.62 -7.31
CA TYR A 76 -14.19 11.01 -5.90
C TYR A 76 -12.82 10.77 -5.26
N LEU A 77 -11.82 11.49 -5.77
CA LEU A 77 -10.45 11.38 -5.30
C LEU A 77 -10.23 12.15 -4.00
N GLU A 78 -9.37 11.63 -3.13
CA GLU A 78 -8.85 12.39 -2.00
C GLU A 78 -7.73 13.34 -2.47
N ALA A 79 -6.88 12.87 -3.38
CA ALA A 79 -5.81 13.65 -4.00
C ALA A 79 -5.49 13.16 -5.42
N GLU A 80 -4.92 14.07 -6.22
CA GLU A 80 -4.32 13.71 -7.51
C GLU A 80 -3.16 12.72 -7.29
N GLY A 81 -3.15 11.64 -8.08
CA GLY A 81 -2.16 10.58 -8.00
C GLY A 81 -2.44 9.51 -6.93
N ASN A 82 -3.65 9.45 -6.37
CA ASN A 82 -4.07 8.28 -5.57
C ASN A 82 -4.09 7.00 -6.45
N PRO A 83 -3.72 5.84 -5.89
CA PRO A 83 -4.06 4.54 -6.50
C PRO A 83 -5.58 4.35 -6.50
N ILE A 84 -6.15 3.74 -7.55
CA ILE A 84 -7.60 3.51 -7.66
C ILE A 84 -7.85 2.03 -7.89
N ILE A 85 -8.83 1.45 -7.20
CA ILE A 85 -9.31 0.09 -7.46
C ILE A 85 -10.82 0.15 -7.69
N ASP A 86 -11.22 0.02 -8.95
CA ASP A 86 -12.63 -0.06 -9.35
C ASP A 86 -12.91 -1.31 -10.18
N LYS A 87 -14.16 -1.42 -10.67
CA LYS A 87 -14.61 -2.58 -11.45
C LYS A 87 -13.82 -2.84 -12.73
N ASP A 88 -13.18 -1.83 -13.33
CA ASP A 88 -12.42 -2.00 -14.57
C ASP A 88 -10.91 -2.09 -14.30
N SER A 89 -10.50 -2.06 -13.03
CA SER A 89 -9.11 -2.23 -12.62
C SER A 89 -8.72 -3.70 -12.75
N SER A 90 -8.33 -4.12 -13.96
CA SER A 90 -7.86 -5.48 -14.21
C SER A 90 -6.56 -5.73 -13.43
N CYS A 91 -6.65 -6.53 -12.36
CA CYS A 91 -5.54 -7.16 -11.65
C CYS A 91 -4.32 -6.25 -11.34
N MET A 92 -4.52 -5.12 -10.65
CA MET A 92 -3.42 -4.22 -10.27
C MET A 92 -2.41 -4.82 -9.26
N PHE A 93 -2.77 -5.87 -8.51
CA PHE A 93 -1.99 -6.36 -7.36
C PHE A 93 -1.43 -7.77 -7.50
N SER A 94 -1.52 -8.41 -8.68
CA SER A 94 -0.91 -9.75 -8.88
C SER A 94 0.59 -9.77 -8.61
N SER A 95 1.30 -8.68 -8.91
CA SER A 95 2.74 -8.55 -8.70
C SER A 95 3.15 -8.42 -7.23
N LEU A 96 2.25 -7.94 -6.36
CA LEU A 96 2.52 -7.76 -4.93
C LEU A 96 2.20 -9.02 -4.09
N SER A 97 1.51 -10.01 -4.67
CA SER A 97 1.15 -11.26 -3.98
C SER A 97 2.26 -12.32 -3.97
N SER A 98 3.38 -12.11 -4.67
CA SER A 98 4.44 -13.11 -4.81
C SER A 98 5.65 -12.73 -3.96
N LYS A 99 5.59 -13.01 -2.65
CA LYS A 99 6.72 -13.34 -1.75
C LYS A 99 6.26 -13.22 -0.29
N THR A 100 5.55 -14.25 0.17
CA THR A 100 5.55 -14.67 1.58
C THR A 100 6.28 -15.98 1.68
#